data_AF-A0AAJ7N3T9-F1
#
_entry.id   AF-A0AAJ7N3T9-F1
#
_cell.length_a   1.000
_cell.length_b   1.000
_cell.length_c   1.000
_cell.angle_alpha   90.00
_cell.angle_beta   90.00
_cell.angle_gamma   90.00
#
_symmetry.space_group_name_H-M   'P 1'
#
loop_
_entity.id
_entity.type
_entity.pdbx_description
1 polymer ?
#
loop_
_entity_poly.entity_id
_entity_poly.type
_entity_poly.pdbx_seq_one_letter_code
_entity_poly.pdbx_strand_id
1 'polypeptide(L)'
;MYLTCTFSTSFSLKTQQLHLDLKAVTQDLFNLLFTVLSMVKQDCITSKSQQLLNTLSTMNSISIDTLYEQNLPQLFSNLSDNNSWTVHSPDFEIFSSSFIYVKQLLLSNIKITFPILKETISIKREPELRLKLYILLAQYFEKLPLNETMDSEYCDQFLEHCILSNLIWSAGRSAEAVRTACVCCLCTFLDKYSEYSQELSKAMKFEAVSTILDKIVPILLSLAEENSTKTRFYSIRALYLVTLVKKQYDYSQDDCVNKIFPVLLKRLDDGSDDVRVIALEALTEVFRGVSEKYDVKFNRGLVDALYTTVVIYLDDPDDQFQEKVL
;
A
#
# COMPACT_ATOMS: atom_id res chain seq x y z
N MET A 1 9.07 17.12 -61.29
CA MET A 1 8.90 17.48 -59.86
C MET A 1 7.58 16.96 -59.25
N TYR A 2 6.62 16.43 -60.02
CA TYR A 2 5.32 15.94 -59.49
C TYR A 2 5.26 14.44 -59.10
N LEU A 3 6.25 13.62 -59.49
CA LEU A 3 6.27 12.17 -59.21
C LEU A 3 6.91 11.79 -57.87
N THR A 4 7.74 12.66 -57.28
CA THR A 4 8.37 12.42 -55.98
C THR A 4 7.43 12.70 -54.80
N CYS A 5 6.42 13.55 -54.97
CA CYS A 5 5.50 13.94 -53.90
C CYS A 5 4.39 12.88 -53.64
N THR A 6 3.96 12.14 -54.67
CA THR A 6 2.91 11.10 -54.59
C THR A 6 3.43 9.74 -54.08
N PHE A 7 4.70 9.41 -54.36
CA PHE A 7 5.34 8.22 -53.79
C PHE A 7 5.63 8.37 -52.29
N SER A 8 6.07 9.56 -51.86
CA SER A 8 6.31 9.84 -50.44
C SER A 8 5.02 9.76 -49.62
N THR A 9 3.90 10.25 -50.14
CA THR A 9 2.60 10.23 -49.46
C THR A 9 1.97 8.83 -49.44
N SER A 10 2.04 8.06 -50.54
CA SER A 10 1.53 6.68 -50.56
C SER A 10 2.36 5.69 -49.74
N PHE A 11 3.68 5.86 -49.68
CA PHE A 11 4.55 5.09 -48.79
C PHE A 11 4.26 5.42 -47.32
N SER A 12 4.17 6.71 -46.98
CA SER A 12 3.80 7.19 -45.63
C SER A 12 2.45 6.64 -45.16
N LEU A 13 1.44 6.62 -46.04
CA LEU A 13 0.11 6.06 -45.75
C LEU A 13 0.16 4.54 -45.53
N LYS A 14 0.93 3.79 -46.32
CA LYS A 14 1.11 2.34 -46.12
C LYS A 14 1.85 2.01 -44.83
N THR A 15 2.88 2.77 -44.48
CA THR A 15 3.57 2.59 -43.19
C THR A 15 2.69 2.97 -42.00
N GLN A 16 1.84 4.01 -42.12
CA GLN A 16 0.85 4.34 -41.10
C GLN A 16 -0.21 3.25 -40.95
N GLN A 17 -0.72 2.71 -42.05
CA GLN A 17 -1.70 1.60 -42.01
C GLN A 17 -1.10 0.35 -41.37
N LEU A 18 0.12 -0.05 -41.76
CA LEU A 18 0.81 -1.20 -41.18
C LEU A 18 1.06 -1.03 -39.66
N HIS A 19 1.38 0.19 -39.23
CA HIS A 19 1.56 0.51 -37.82
C HIS A 19 0.23 0.46 -37.04
N LEU A 20 -0.88 0.89 -37.64
CA LEU A 20 -2.21 0.77 -37.04
C LEU A 20 -2.63 -0.69 -36.89
N ASP A 21 -2.38 -1.51 -37.93
CA ASP A 21 -2.68 -2.94 -37.92
C ASP A 21 -1.84 -3.68 -36.87
N LEU A 22 -0.55 -3.35 -36.74
CA LEU A 22 0.32 -3.91 -35.70
C LEU A 22 -0.15 -3.56 -34.29
N LYS A 23 -0.62 -2.31 -34.08
CA LYS A 23 -1.16 -1.87 -32.79
C LYS A 23 -2.43 -2.62 -32.41
N ALA A 24 -3.35 -2.79 -33.37
CA ALA A 24 -4.59 -3.55 -33.14
C ALA A 24 -4.29 -5.02 -32.79
N VAL A 25 -3.44 -5.69 -33.57
CA VAL A 25 -3.03 -7.07 -33.30
C VAL A 25 -2.30 -7.18 -31.94
N THR A 26 -1.47 -6.20 -31.60
CA THR A 26 -0.78 -6.17 -30.30
C THR A 26 -1.76 -6.10 -29.14
N GLN A 27 -2.79 -5.27 -29.23
CA GLN A 27 -3.81 -5.18 -28.19
C GLN A 27 -4.59 -6.48 -28.04
N ASP A 28 -5.00 -7.12 -29.14
CA ASP A 28 -5.76 -8.38 -29.09
C ASP A 28 -4.91 -9.51 -28.49
N LEU A 29 -3.64 -9.62 -28.91
CA LEU A 29 -2.71 -10.59 -28.35
C LEU A 29 -2.41 -10.31 -26.87
N PHE A 30 -2.24 -9.04 -26.50
CA PHE A 30 -2.05 -8.65 -25.11
C PHE A 30 -3.25 -9.06 -24.25
N ASN A 31 -4.47 -8.75 -24.69
CA ASN A 31 -5.70 -9.10 -23.98
C ASN A 31 -5.79 -10.61 -23.77
N LEU A 32 -5.53 -11.41 -24.81
CA LEU A 32 -5.53 -12.87 -24.73
C LEU A 32 -4.47 -13.38 -23.75
N LEU A 33 -3.21 -12.98 -23.93
CA LEU A 33 -2.08 -13.48 -23.15
C LEU A 33 -2.19 -13.06 -21.68
N PHE A 34 -2.60 -11.83 -21.40
CA PHE A 34 -2.77 -11.33 -20.04
C PHE A 34 -3.98 -11.98 -19.35
N THR A 35 -5.07 -12.25 -20.08
CA THR A 35 -6.20 -13.01 -19.54
C THR A 35 -5.78 -14.43 -19.18
N VAL A 36 -5.06 -15.13 -20.07
CA VAL A 36 -4.53 -16.47 -19.77
C VAL A 36 -3.58 -16.44 -18.58
N LEU A 37 -2.68 -15.45 -18.53
CA LEU A 37 -1.76 -15.24 -17.41
C LEU A 37 -2.49 -15.05 -16.07
N SER A 38 -3.63 -14.37 -16.09
CA SER A 38 -4.42 -14.05 -14.90
C SER A 38 -5.29 -15.21 -14.44
N MET A 39 -5.83 -15.99 -15.39
CA MET A 39 -6.81 -17.04 -15.08
C MET A 39 -6.20 -18.40 -14.74
N VAL A 40 -4.98 -18.68 -15.23
CA VAL A 40 -4.39 -20.02 -15.13
C VAL A 40 -3.40 -20.10 -13.97
N LYS A 41 -3.60 -21.10 -13.10
CA LYS A 41 -2.77 -21.35 -11.91
C LYS A 41 -1.64 -22.38 -12.12
N GLN A 42 -1.43 -22.84 -13.35
CA GLN A 42 -0.37 -23.80 -13.68
C GLN A 42 0.93 -23.05 -14.04
N ASP A 43 2.00 -23.30 -13.27
CA ASP A 43 3.28 -22.60 -13.42
C ASP A 43 3.85 -22.63 -14.85
N CYS A 44 3.71 -23.76 -15.55
CA CYS A 44 4.19 -23.91 -16.92
C CYS A 44 3.46 -22.97 -17.90
N ILE A 45 2.14 -22.77 -17.71
CA ILE A 45 1.34 -21.88 -18.54
C ILE A 45 1.61 -20.42 -18.16
N THR A 46 1.68 -20.11 -16.86
CA THR A 46 2.04 -18.77 -16.37
C THR A 46 3.39 -18.32 -16.91
N SER A 47 4.42 -19.18 -16.83
CA SER A 47 5.75 -18.90 -17.38
C SER A 47 5.71 -18.70 -18.90
N LYS A 48 4.95 -19.55 -19.61
CA LYS A 48 4.82 -19.42 -21.07
C LYS A 48 4.13 -18.11 -21.48
N SER A 49 3.07 -17.70 -20.78
CA SER A 49 2.38 -16.44 -21.03
C SER A 49 3.29 -15.24 -20.81
N GLN A 50 4.10 -15.23 -19.74
CA GLN A 50 5.10 -14.19 -19.51
C GLN A 50 6.16 -14.13 -20.63
N GLN A 51 6.65 -15.28 -21.10
CA GLN A 51 7.59 -15.33 -22.23
C GLN A 51 6.98 -14.77 -23.52
N LEU A 52 5.71 -15.09 -23.79
CA LEU A 52 5.00 -14.60 -24.97
C LEU A 52 4.73 -13.09 -24.89
N LEU A 53 4.40 -12.55 -23.71
CA LEU A 53 4.28 -11.11 -23.49
C LEU A 53 5.61 -10.38 -23.71
N ASN A 54 6.74 -10.96 -23.25
CA ASN A 54 8.08 -10.41 -23.55
C ASN A 54 8.44 -10.49 -25.04
N THR A 55 7.98 -11.53 -25.73
CA THR A 55 8.14 -11.63 -27.18
C THR A 55 7.33 -10.54 -27.89
N LEU A 56 6.10 -10.30 -27.44
CA LEU A 56 5.22 -9.27 -27.97
C LEU A 56 5.78 -7.86 -27.76
N SER A 57 6.37 -7.57 -26.60
CA SER A 57 7.04 -6.28 -26.36
C SER A 57 8.25 -6.10 -27.28
N THR A 58 9.06 -7.15 -27.46
CA THR A 58 10.22 -7.14 -28.37
C THR A 58 9.81 -6.91 -29.83
N MET A 59 8.71 -7.54 -30.29
CA MET A 59 8.16 -7.32 -31.65
C MET A 59 7.71 -5.88 -31.88
N ASN A 60 7.22 -5.22 -30.83
CA ASN A 60 6.85 -3.80 -30.86
C ASN A 60 8.02 -2.85 -30.57
N SER A 61 9.24 -3.37 -30.35
CA SER A 61 10.42 -2.59 -29.99
C SER A 61 10.23 -1.71 -28.74
N ILE A 62 9.47 -2.21 -27.76
CA ILE A 62 9.20 -1.54 -26.48
C ILE A 62 9.57 -2.45 -25.30
N SER A 63 9.70 -1.87 -24.11
CA SER A 63 9.87 -2.66 -22.89
C SER A 63 8.57 -3.37 -22.50
N ILE A 64 8.68 -4.38 -21.65
CA ILE A 64 7.50 -5.06 -21.09
C ILE A 64 6.64 -4.11 -20.24
N ASP A 65 7.27 -3.19 -19.50
CA ASP A 65 6.56 -2.19 -18.69
C ASP A 65 5.78 -1.22 -19.57
N THR A 66 6.36 -0.75 -20.67
CA THR A 66 5.67 0.09 -21.66
C THR A 66 4.54 -0.67 -22.37
N LEU A 67 4.71 -1.97 -22.63
CA LEU A 67 3.63 -2.81 -23.18
C LEU A 67 2.44 -2.84 -22.20
N TYR A 68 2.68 -3.04 -20.90
CA TYR A 68 1.61 -3.01 -19.89
C TYR A 68 0.93 -1.64 -19.83
N GLU A 69 1.72 -0.56 -19.68
CA GLU A 69 1.22 0.82 -19.59
C GLU A 69 0.27 1.18 -20.74
N GLN A 70 0.61 0.79 -21.97
CA GLN A 70 -0.15 1.14 -23.16
C GLN A 70 -1.42 0.31 -23.36
N ASN A 71 -1.42 -0.96 -22.95
CA ASN A 71 -2.50 -1.90 -23.30
C ASN A 71 -3.48 -2.18 -22.14
N LEU A 72 -3.06 -1.97 -20.87
CA LEU A 72 -3.94 -2.12 -19.70
C LEU A 72 -5.16 -1.19 -19.71
N PRO A 73 -5.08 0.09 -20.12
CA PRO A 73 -6.24 0.97 -20.20
C PRO A 73 -7.42 0.37 -20.98
N GLN A 74 -7.13 -0.19 -22.15
CA GLN A 74 -8.14 -0.80 -23.00
C GLN A 74 -8.62 -2.16 -22.45
N LEU A 75 -7.72 -2.94 -21.84
CA LEU A 75 -8.13 -4.16 -21.15
C LEU A 75 -9.10 -3.86 -20.00
N PHE A 76 -8.80 -2.84 -19.19
CA PHE A 76 -9.65 -2.43 -18.07
C PHE A 76 -10.99 -1.83 -18.52
N SER A 77 -11.03 -1.12 -19.64
CA SER A 77 -12.31 -0.63 -20.18
C SER A 77 -13.25 -1.73 -20.65
N ASN A 78 -12.74 -2.95 -20.87
CA ASN A 78 -13.54 -4.09 -21.30
C ASN A 78 -14.06 -4.95 -20.13
N LEU A 79 -13.63 -4.65 -18.89
CA LEU A 79 -14.10 -5.40 -17.73
C LEU A 79 -15.57 -5.05 -17.43
N SER A 80 -16.31 -6.02 -16.92
CA SER A 80 -17.70 -5.81 -16.49
C SER A 80 -17.79 -4.87 -15.29
N ASP A 81 -19.01 -4.41 -15.00
CA ASP A 81 -19.29 -3.64 -13.79
C ASP A 81 -18.80 -4.41 -12.54
N ASN A 82 -17.86 -3.76 -11.86
CA ASN A 82 -17.20 -4.22 -10.65
C ASN A 82 -18.17 -4.44 -9.47
N ASN A 83 -19.42 -3.97 -9.58
CA ASN A 83 -20.47 -4.30 -8.64
C ASN A 83 -20.78 -5.81 -8.53
N SER A 84 -20.47 -6.61 -9.53
CA SER A 84 -20.75 -8.05 -9.54
C SER A 84 -19.56 -8.94 -9.18
N TRP A 85 -18.38 -8.35 -8.97
CA TRP A 85 -17.14 -9.12 -8.80
C TRP A 85 -17.08 -9.86 -7.47
N THR A 86 -16.68 -11.13 -7.56
CA THR A 86 -16.29 -12.01 -6.47
C THR A 86 -14.83 -12.41 -6.64
N VAL A 87 -14.25 -13.10 -5.66
CA VAL A 87 -12.88 -13.62 -5.78
C VAL A 87 -12.68 -14.62 -6.93
N HIS A 88 -13.77 -15.16 -7.49
CA HIS A 88 -13.77 -16.09 -8.61
C HIS A 88 -14.14 -15.44 -9.95
N SER A 89 -14.46 -14.15 -9.95
CA SER A 89 -14.81 -13.44 -11.18
C SER A 89 -13.57 -13.29 -12.08
N PRO A 90 -13.65 -13.65 -13.37
CA PRO A 90 -12.52 -13.51 -14.29
C PRO A 90 -11.96 -12.09 -14.34
N ASP A 91 -12.84 -11.09 -14.33
CA ASP A 91 -12.45 -9.68 -14.37
C ASP A 91 -11.69 -9.23 -13.13
N PHE A 92 -12.05 -9.77 -11.96
CA PHE A 92 -11.30 -9.54 -10.73
C PHE A 92 -9.93 -10.24 -10.75
N GLU A 93 -9.84 -11.45 -11.30
CA GLU A 93 -8.55 -12.14 -11.46
C GLU A 93 -7.64 -11.37 -12.43
N ILE A 94 -8.17 -10.81 -13.52
CA ILE A 94 -7.43 -9.92 -14.43
C ILE A 94 -6.95 -8.67 -13.68
N PHE A 95 -7.84 -7.98 -12.98
CA PHE A 95 -7.48 -6.76 -12.24
C PHE A 95 -6.44 -7.03 -11.15
N SER A 96 -6.64 -8.08 -10.35
CA SER A 96 -5.74 -8.43 -9.24
C SER A 96 -4.39 -8.95 -9.72
N SER A 97 -4.33 -9.65 -10.85
CA SER A 97 -3.08 -10.08 -11.49
C SER A 97 -2.21 -8.92 -11.95
N SER A 98 -2.80 -7.76 -12.25
CA SER A 98 -2.02 -6.55 -12.55
C SER A 98 -1.12 -6.12 -11.39
N PHE A 99 -1.54 -6.26 -10.13
CA PHE A 99 -0.69 -5.99 -8.97
C PHE A 99 0.44 -7.02 -8.79
N ILE A 100 0.30 -8.21 -9.40
CA ILE A 100 1.32 -9.26 -9.35
C ILE A 100 2.39 -9.00 -10.41
N TYR A 101 1.97 -8.81 -11.67
CA TYR A 101 2.86 -8.84 -12.83
C TYR A 101 3.31 -7.48 -13.34
N VAL A 102 2.58 -6.40 -13.03
CA VAL A 102 2.86 -5.06 -13.53
C VAL A 102 3.53 -4.26 -12.42
N LYS A 103 4.80 -3.89 -12.60
CA LYS A 103 5.62 -3.27 -11.55
C LYS A 103 5.14 -1.87 -11.15
N GLN A 104 4.76 -1.06 -12.13
CA GLN A 104 4.45 0.37 -11.95
C GLN A 104 2.98 0.69 -12.26
N LEU A 105 2.06 -0.23 -11.91
CA LEU A 105 0.63 -0.12 -12.21
C LEU A 105 0.00 1.20 -11.70
N LEU A 106 0.23 1.51 -10.42
CA LEU A 106 -0.29 2.72 -9.76
C LEU A 106 0.56 3.97 -10.05
N LEU A 107 1.62 3.87 -10.85
CA LEU A 107 2.33 5.03 -11.35
C LEU A 107 1.85 5.37 -12.77
N SER A 108 1.80 4.39 -13.66
CA SER A 108 1.48 4.60 -15.08
C SER A 108 -0.02 4.65 -15.39
N ASN A 109 -0.86 3.93 -14.64
CA ASN A 109 -2.29 3.78 -14.95
C ASN A 109 -3.22 4.12 -13.78
N ILE A 110 -2.79 4.97 -12.84
CA ILE A 110 -3.55 5.26 -11.62
C ILE A 110 -4.93 5.87 -11.88
N LYS A 111 -5.08 6.71 -12.91
CA LYS A 111 -6.37 7.34 -13.25
C LYS A 111 -7.47 6.34 -13.57
N ILE A 112 -7.11 5.17 -14.09
CA ILE A 112 -8.04 4.09 -14.45
C ILE A 112 -8.09 3.05 -13.33
N THR A 113 -6.94 2.72 -12.74
CA THR A 113 -6.82 1.68 -11.71
C THR A 113 -7.45 2.11 -10.39
N PHE A 114 -7.29 3.38 -9.99
CA PHE A 114 -7.71 3.87 -8.68
C PHE A 114 -9.24 3.86 -8.48
N PRO A 115 -10.08 4.27 -9.46
CA PRO A 115 -11.53 4.10 -9.34
C PRO A 115 -11.95 2.64 -9.18
N ILE A 116 -11.34 1.72 -9.94
CA ILE A 116 -11.63 0.28 -9.83
C ILE A 116 -11.22 -0.25 -8.46
N LEU A 117 -10.03 0.14 -7.98
CA LEU A 117 -9.51 -0.20 -6.66
C LEU A 117 -10.44 0.28 -5.55
N LYS A 118 -10.84 1.55 -5.58
CA LYS A 118 -11.70 2.19 -4.59
C LYS A 118 -13.06 1.49 -4.49
N GLU A 119 -13.68 1.16 -5.63
CA GLU A 119 -14.97 0.45 -5.63
C GLU A 119 -14.81 -0.99 -5.13
N THR A 120 -13.75 -1.69 -5.56
CA THR A 120 -13.50 -3.09 -5.17
C THR A 120 -13.19 -3.24 -3.67
N ILE A 121 -12.60 -2.21 -3.06
CA ILE A 121 -12.27 -2.16 -1.62
C ILE A 121 -13.42 -1.56 -0.78
N SER A 122 -14.47 -1.04 -1.40
CA SER A 122 -15.59 -0.42 -0.69
C SER A 122 -16.19 -1.36 0.36
N ILE A 123 -16.58 -0.82 1.53
CA ILE A 123 -17.11 -1.62 2.65
C ILE A 123 -18.36 -2.44 2.29
N LYS A 124 -19.06 -2.07 1.20
CA LYS A 124 -20.21 -2.77 0.65
C LYS A 124 -19.85 -4.09 -0.05
N ARG A 125 -18.57 -4.29 -0.38
CA ARG A 125 -18.06 -5.47 -1.09
C ARG A 125 -17.82 -6.64 -0.15
N GLU A 126 -17.81 -7.84 -0.71
CA GLU A 126 -17.54 -9.08 0.01
C GLU A 126 -16.19 -9.01 0.76
N PRO A 127 -16.14 -9.43 2.04
CA PRO A 127 -14.90 -9.38 2.83
C PRO A 127 -13.71 -10.13 2.20
N GLU A 128 -13.97 -11.27 1.55
CA GLU A 128 -12.92 -12.09 0.93
C GLU A 128 -12.23 -11.36 -0.23
N LEU A 129 -13.01 -10.65 -1.05
CA LEU A 129 -12.53 -9.82 -2.16
C LEU A 129 -11.58 -8.72 -1.65
N ARG A 130 -12.02 -8.00 -0.62
CA ARG A 130 -11.25 -6.93 0.03
C ARG A 130 -9.98 -7.47 0.66
N LEU A 131 -10.09 -8.58 1.38
CA LEU A 131 -8.97 -9.25 2.03
C LEU A 131 -7.88 -9.62 1.02
N LYS A 132 -8.24 -10.30 -0.08
CA LYS A 132 -7.30 -10.68 -1.15
C LYS A 132 -6.61 -9.45 -1.74
N LEU A 133 -7.36 -8.38 -1.98
CA LEU A 133 -6.80 -7.17 -2.59
C LEU A 133 -5.86 -6.41 -1.65
N TYR A 134 -6.14 -6.32 -0.34
CA TYR A 134 -5.20 -5.73 0.61
C TYR A 134 -3.89 -6.51 0.73
N ILE A 135 -3.97 -7.84 0.71
CA ILE A 135 -2.77 -8.69 0.72
C ILE A 135 -1.92 -8.41 -0.52
N LEU A 136 -2.56 -8.33 -1.70
CA LEU A 136 -1.87 -8.02 -2.95
C LEU A 136 -1.30 -6.60 -2.97
N LEU A 137 -2.00 -5.61 -2.42
CA LEU A 137 -1.49 -4.25 -2.30
C LEU A 137 -0.26 -4.17 -1.39
N ALA A 138 -0.29 -4.84 -0.23
CA ALA A 138 0.86 -4.92 0.65
C ALA A 138 2.08 -5.50 -0.09
N GLN A 139 1.89 -6.62 -0.79
CA GLN A 139 2.93 -7.24 -1.62
C GLN A 139 3.38 -6.35 -2.79
N TYR A 140 2.49 -5.56 -3.37
CA TYR A 140 2.80 -4.64 -4.46
C TYR A 140 3.72 -3.51 -3.97
N PHE A 141 3.39 -2.87 -2.85
CA PHE A 141 4.21 -1.80 -2.26
C PHE A 141 5.56 -2.29 -1.74
N GLU A 142 5.67 -3.56 -1.34
CA GLU A 142 6.92 -4.14 -0.87
C GLU A 142 8.00 -4.26 -1.96
N LYS A 143 7.61 -4.35 -3.23
CA LYS A 143 8.52 -4.67 -4.35
C LYS A 143 9.48 -3.55 -4.74
N LEU A 144 9.05 -2.29 -4.63
CA LEU A 144 9.76 -1.13 -5.16
C LEU A 144 9.55 0.09 -4.25
N PRO A 145 10.45 1.10 -4.30
CA PRO A 145 10.27 2.37 -3.62
C PRO A 145 8.92 3.06 -3.95
N LEU A 146 8.43 3.93 -3.06
CA LEU A 146 7.10 4.51 -3.24
C LEU A 146 6.98 5.41 -4.48
N ASN A 147 8.01 6.18 -4.82
CA ASN A 147 8.07 6.97 -6.08
C ASN A 147 7.99 6.14 -7.35
N GLU A 148 8.38 4.86 -7.28
CA GLU A 148 8.32 3.96 -8.43
C GLU A 148 7.01 3.17 -8.47
N THR A 149 6.26 3.10 -7.37
CA THR A 149 5.02 2.32 -7.29
C THR A 149 3.77 3.16 -7.40
N MET A 150 3.76 4.39 -6.88
CA MET A 150 2.56 5.22 -6.76
C MET A 150 2.82 6.69 -7.06
N ASP A 151 1.89 7.30 -7.82
CA ASP A 151 1.89 8.75 -8.00
C ASP A 151 1.61 9.48 -6.66
N SER A 152 2.54 10.37 -6.29
CA SER A 152 2.45 11.22 -5.10
C SER A 152 1.14 12.02 -4.97
N GLU A 153 0.42 12.28 -6.08
CA GLU A 153 -0.86 13.00 -6.09
C GLU A 153 -2.04 12.15 -5.59
N TYR A 154 -1.82 10.85 -5.38
CA TYR A 154 -2.85 9.92 -4.93
C TYR A 154 -2.56 9.30 -3.56
N CYS A 155 -1.44 9.65 -2.91
CA CYS A 155 -1.10 9.10 -1.60
C CYS A 155 -2.16 9.43 -0.53
N ASP A 156 -2.58 10.70 -0.46
CA ASP A 156 -3.64 11.16 0.43
C ASP A 156 -4.99 10.50 0.07
N GLN A 157 -5.34 10.47 -1.22
CA GLN A 157 -6.57 9.83 -1.67
C GLN A 157 -6.61 8.33 -1.35
N PHE A 158 -5.48 7.63 -1.46
CA PHE A 158 -5.37 6.22 -1.09
C PHE A 158 -5.53 6.02 0.41
N LEU A 159 -4.87 6.84 1.23
CA LEU A 159 -5.04 6.79 2.68
C LEU A 159 -6.48 7.09 3.10
N GLU A 160 -7.14 8.06 2.48
CA GLU A 160 -8.51 8.43 2.84
C GLU A 160 -9.55 7.42 2.34
N HIS A 161 -9.47 7.03 1.06
CA HIS A 161 -10.53 6.24 0.42
C HIS A 161 -10.31 4.73 0.50
N CYS A 162 -9.06 4.27 0.54
CA CYS A 162 -8.73 2.85 0.58
C CYS A 162 -8.37 2.38 1.99
N ILE A 163 -7.61 3.16 2.77
CA ILE A 163 -7.20 2.72 4.12
C ILE A 163 -8.24 3.12 5.17
N LEU A 164 -8.41 4.42 5.42
CA LEU A 164 -9.23 4.96 6.52
C LEU A 164 -10.66 4.38 6.50
N SER A 165 -11.27 4.28 5.32
CA SER A 165 -12.63 3.75 5.13
C SER A 165 -12.83 2.30 5.59
N ASN A 166 -11.76 1.50 5.65
CA ASN A 166 -11.80 0.07 5.97
C ASN A 166 -11.12 -0.27 7.30
N LEU A 167 -10.54 0.71 8.00
CA LEU A 167 -10.04 0.53 9.37
C LEU A 167 -11.14 0.62 10.42
N ILE A 168 -12.29 1.19 10.07
CA ILE A 168 -13.41 1.40 11.00
C ILE A 168 -13.90 0.05 11.53
N TRP A 169 -14.04 -0.02 12.86
CA TRP A 169 -14.46 -1.23 13.54
C TRP A 169 -15.84 -1.70 13.05
N SER A 170 -15.92 -3.01 12.83
CA SER A 170 -17.17 -3.73 12.57
C SER A 170 -17.07 -5.14 13.16
N ALA A 171 -18.19 -5.65 13.66
CA ALA A 171 -18.23 -6.94 14.32
C ALA A 171 -18.02 -8.12 13.34
N GLY A 172 -17.40 -9.19 13.84
CA GLY A 172 -17.26 -10.46 13.12
C GLY A 172 -15.83 -10.76 12.64
N ARG A 173 -15.51 -12.06 12.53
CA ARG A 173 -14.17 -12.55 12.18
C ARG A 173 -13.71 -12.10 10.80
N SER A 174 -14.60 -12.09 9.80
CA SER A 174 -14.25 -11.63 8.45
C SER A 174 -13.94 -10.13 8.43
N ALA A 175 -14.64 -9.33 9.24
CA ALA A 175 -14.37 -7.91 9.38
C ALA A 175 -13.02 -7.66 10.09
N GLU A 176 -12.71 -8.40 11.15
CA GLU A 176 -11.41 -8.38 11.83
C GLU A 176 -10.26 -8.76 10.89
N ALA A 177 -10.43 -9.80 10.07
CA ALA A 177 -9.42 -10.22 9.10
C ALA A 177 -9.15 -9.15 8.03
N VAL A 178 -10.20 -8.51 7.50
CA VAL A 178 -10.05 -7.41 6.54
C VAL A 178 -9.34 -6.22 7.18
N ARG A 179 -9.71 -5.84 8.42
CA ARG A 179 -9.00 -4.77 9.16
C ARG A 179 -7.53 -5.12 9.35
N THR A 180 -7.22 -6.35 9.75
CA THR A 180 -5.83 -6.82 9.92
C THR A 180 -5.03 -6.65 8.62
N ALA A 181 -5.58 -7.07 7.49
CA ALA A 181 -4.93 -6.92 6.19
C ALA A 181 -4.82 -5.45 5.74
N CYS A 182 -5.82 -4.63 6.03
CA CYS A 182 -5.80 -3.20 5.76
C CYS A 182 -4.68 -2.48 6.56
N VAL A 183 -4.56 -2.76 7.87
CA VAL A 183 -3.48 -2.20 8.69
C VAL A 183 -2.11 -2.73 8.25
N CYS A 184 -2.01 -4.00 7.87
CA CYS A 184 -0.78 -4.55 7.29
C CYS A 184 -0.37 -3.80 6.01
N CYS A 185 -1.32 -3.58 5.09
CA CYS A 185 -1.10 -2.77 3.89
C CYS A 185 -0.69 -1.33 4.23
N LEU A 186 -1.31 -0.72 5.24
CA LEU A 186 -0.91 0.60 5.74
C LEU A 186 0.54 0.59 6.26
N CYS A 187 0.95 -0.44 7.00
CA CYS A 187 2.33 -0.57 7.47
C CYS A 187 3.31 -0.57 6.30
N THR A 188 3.10 -1.43 5.29
CA THR A 188 3.99 -1.48 4.13
C THR A 188 4.01 -0.16 3.37
N PHE A 189 2.85 0.48 3.21
CA PHE A 189 2.77 1.80 2.57
C PHE A 189 3.57 2.87 3.34
N LEU A 190 3.39 2.97 4.66
CA LEU A 190 4.08 3.98 5.48
C LEU A 190 5.57 3.74 5.59
N ASP A 191 5.99 2.48 5.64
CA ASP A 191 7.40 2.08 5.61
C ASP A 191 8.08 2.65 4.35
N LYS A 192 7.47 2.41 3.18
CA LYS A 192 7.94 2.96 1.90
C LYS A 192 7.78 4.48 1.78
N TYR A 193 6.75 5.06 2.38
CA TYR A 193 6.58 6.51 2.45
C TYR A 193 7.69 7.16 3.26
N SER A 194 8.13 6.51 4.36
CA SER A 194 9.21 7.00 5.21
C SER A 194 10.59 6.92 4.53
N GLU A 195 10.81 5.95 3.65
CA GLU A 195 12.02 5.87 2.82
C GLU A 195 12.04 6.98 1.75
N TYR A 196 10.88 7.25 1.15
CA TYR A 196 10.71 8.19 0.04
C TYR A 196 10.90 9.68 0.42
N SER A 197 10.57 10.05 1.65
CA SER A 197 10.53 11.44 2.12
C SER A 197 11.86 12.18 2.13
N GLN A 198 13.00 11.47 2.07
CA GLN A 198 14.34 12.07 2.09
C GLN A 198 14.67 12.86 0.80
N GLU A 199 13.94 12.62 -0.30
CA GLU A 199 14.25 13.20 -1.61
C GLU A 199 13.30 14.33 -2.07
N LEU A 200 12.16 14.55 -1.40
CA LEU A 200 11.20 15.58 -1.82
C LEU A 200 11.26 16.88 -1.02
N SER A 201 11.70 17.93 -1.70
CA SER A 201 11.16 19.28 -1.52
C SER A 201 9.65 19.26 -1.83
N LYS A 202 8.79 19.18 -0.81
CA LYS A 202 7.35 19.60 -0.82
C LYS A 202 6.65 19.39 0.54
N ALA A 203 6.90 20.28 1.49
CA ALA A 203 6.15 20.35 2.77
C ALA A 203 4.62 20.43 2.57
N MET A 204 4.16 21.09 1.49
CA MET A 204 2.74 21.30 1.21
C MET A 204 1.96 20.01 0.90
N LYS A 205 2.62 18.95 0.40
CA LYS A 205 1.96 17.65 0.15
C LYS A 205 1.87 16.79 1.41
N PHE A 206 2.80 16.97 2.34
CA PHE A 206 2.79 16.26 3.60
C PHE A 206 1.61 16.69 4.49
N GLU A 207 1.20 17.96 4.44
CA GLU A 207 0.07 18.46 5.25
C GLU A 207 -1.24 17.68 5.01
N ALA A 208 -1.56 17.38 3.74
CA ALA A 208 -2.74 16.58 3.39
C ALA A 208 -2.64 15.14 3.92
N VAL A 209 -1.48 14.50 3.76
CA VAL A 209 -1.21 13.16 4.30
C VAL A 209 -1.30 13.17 5.83
N SER A 210 -0.64 14.11 6.50
CA SER A 210 -0.64 14.26 7.96
C SER A 210 -2.05 14.42 8.51
N THR A 211 -2.89 15.24 7.85
CA THR A 211 -4.29 15.43 8.24
C THR A 211 -5.08 14.12 8.24
N ILE A 212 -4.79 13.21 7.30
CA ILE A 212 -5.43 11.90 7.24
C ILE A 212 -4.84 10.97 8.31
N LEU A 213 -3.51 11.01 8.52
CA LEU A 213 -2.86 10.24 9.59
C LEU A 213 -3.43 10.61 10.97
N ASP A 214 -3.74 11.89 11.22
CA ASP A 214 -4.39 12.34 12.45
C ASP A 214 -5.78 11.73 12.67
N LYS A 215 -6.51 11.42 11.58
CA LYS A 215 -7.78 10.68 11.64
C LYS A 215 -7.58 9.18 11.84
N ILE A 216 -6.48 8.62 11.33
CA ILE A 216 -6.15 7.19 11.43
C ILE A 216 -5.64 6.84 12.84
N VAL A 217 -4.84 7.69 13.48
CA VAL A 217 -4.21 7.41 14.79
C VAL A 217 -5.21 6.96 15.87
N PRO A 218 -6.35 7.64 16.11
CA PRO A 218 -7.34 7.19 17.10
C PRO A 218 -7.90 5.79 16.79
N ILE A 219 -8.02 5.44 15.51
CA ILE A 219 -8.50 4.11 15.09
C ILE A 219 -7.43 3.07 15.38
N LEU A 220 -6.16 3.35 15.06
CA LEU A 220 -5.04 2.45 15.38
C LEU A 220 -4.92 2.19 16.88
N LEU A 221 -5.15 3.20 17.72
CA LEU A 221 -5.17 3.04 19.18
C LEU A 221 -6.28 2.08 19.63
N SER A 222 -7.47 2.16 19.04
CA SER A 222 -8.55 1.20 19.31
C SER A 222 -8.22 -0.20 18.80
N LEU A 223 -7.53 -0.33 17.66
CA LEU A 223 -7.14 -1.62 17.09
C LEU A 223 -6.00 -2.29 17.87
N ALA A 224 -5.14 -1.50 18.51
CA ALA A 224 -4.12 -2.01 19.43
C ALA A 224 -4.70 -2.69 20.68
N GLU A 225 -5.99 -2.51 20.96
CA GLU A 225 -6.70 -3.17 22.07
C GLU A 225 -7.58 -4.35 21.60
N GLU A 226 -7.57 -4.73 20.30
CA GLU A 226 -8.36 -5.86 19.79
C GLU A 226 -7.85 -7.24 20.25
N ASN A 227 -8.72 -8.25 20.17
CA ASN A 227 -8.40 -9.62 20.58
C ASN A 227 -7.36 -10.29 19.67
N SER A 228 -7.35 -9.96 18.38
CA SER A 228 -6.39 -10.51 17.40
C SER A 228 -4.99 -9.99 17.65
N THR A 229 -4.06 -10.90 17.99
CA THR A 229 -2.63 -10.58 18.16
C THR A 229 -2.04 -9.89 16.92
N LYS A 230 -2.41 -10.35 15.72
CA LYS A 230 -1.94 -9.74 14.47
C LYS A 230 -2.47 -8.32 14.30
N THR A 231 -3.74 -8.07 14.65
CA THR A 231 -4.29 -6.71 14.59
C THR A 231 -3.54 -5.79 15.54
N ARG A 232 -3.30 -6.23 16.79
CA ARG A 232 -2.54 -5.44 17.76
C ARG A 232 -1.14 -5.13 17.26
N PHE A 233 -0.41 -6.15 16.80
CA PHE A 233 0.94 -6.00 16.25
C PHE A 233 0.99 -4.97 15.12
N TYR A 234 0.18 -5.15 14.08
CA TYR A 234 0.21 -4.24 12.93
C TYR A 234 -0.28 -2.84 13.29
N SER A 235 -1.21 -2.70 14.24
CA SER A 235 -1.69 -1.37 14.66
C SER A 235 -0.63 -0.59 15.41
N ILE A 236 0.14 -1.26 16.28
CA ILE A 236 1.28 -0.65 16.98
C ILE A 236 2.41 -0.34 16.00
N ARG A 237 2.70 -1.25 15.05
CA ARG A 237 3.67 -0.98 13.98
C ARG A 237 3.26 0.23 13.14
N ALA A 238 1.99 0.36 12.80
CA ALA A 238 1.47 1.51 12.07
C ALA A 238 1.63 2.81 12.89
N LEU A 239 1.39 2.78 14.21
CA LEU A 239 1.63 3.93 15.09
C LEU A 239 3.12 4.34 15.08
N TYR A 240 4.03 3.38 15.21
CA TYR A 240 5.48 3.61 15.09
C TYR A 240 5.85 4.27 13.75
N LEU A 241 5.35 3.74 12.64
CA LEU A 241 5.62 4.28 11.31
C LEU A 241 5.03 5.69 11.09
N VAL A 242 3.84 5.97 11.65
CA VAL A 242 3.26 7.32 11.63
C VAL A 242 4.17 8.31 12.36
N THR A 243 4.73 7.92 13.51
CA THR A 243 5.68 8.76 14.25
C THR A 243 6.95 9.03 13.44
N LEU A 244 7.53 8.00 12.81
CA LEU A 244 8.69 8.17 11.93
C LEU A 244 8.42 9.13 10.78
N VAL A 245 7.32 8.92 10.06
CA VAL A 245 6.92 9.75 8.92
C VAL A 245 6.74 11.20 9.36
N LYS A 246 6.00 11.48 10.43
CA LYS A 246 5.79 12.87 10.89
C LYS A 246 7.07 13.54 11.38
N LYS A 247 7.97 12.79 12.03
CA LYS A 247 9.27 13.30 12.48
C LYS A 247 10.15 13.77 11.32
N GLN A 248 10.11 13.09 10.19
CA GLN A 248 10.87 13.48 8.99
C GLN A 248 10.47 14.84 8.40
N TYR A 249 9.26 15.32 8.72
CA TYR A 249 8.74 16.61 8.24
C TYR A 249 8.66 17.67 9.35
N ASP A 250 9.36 17.46 10.48
CA ASP A 250 9.35 18.36 11.64
C ASP A 250 7.95 18.63 12.24
N TYR A 251 6.99 17.72 12.04
CA TYR A 251 5.68 17.81 12.69
C TYR A 251 5.80 17.34 14.14
N SER A 252 5.46 18.25 15.07
CA SER A 252 5.50 17.97 16.51
C SER A 252 4.62 16.77 16.87
N GLN A 253 5.17 15.90 17.71
CA GLN A 253 4.47 14.75 18.29
C GLN A 253 3.80 15.07 19.63
N ASP A 254 3.88 16.32 20.12
CA ASP A 254 3.51 16.64 21.50
C ASP A 254 2.05 16.25 21.82
N ASP A 255 1.12 16.46 20.88
CA ASP A 255 -0.28 16.05 21.01
C ASP A 255 -0.51 14.54 20.85
N CYS A 256 0.39 13.85 20.14
CA CYS A 256 0.32 12.42 19.88
C CYS A 256 0.86 11.60 21.06
N VAL A 257 1.91 12.09 21.73
CA VAL A 257 2.56 11.41 22.87
C VAL A 257 1.55 11.09 23.96
N ASN A 258 0.77 12.07 24.40
CA ASN A 258 -0.19 11.89 25.49
C ASN A 258 -1.34 10.92 25.15
N LYS A 259 -1.63 10.71 23.86
CA LYS A 259 -2.68 9.77 23.40
C LYS A 259 -2.14 8.37 23.14
N ILE A 260 -0.96 8.28 22.54
CA ILE A 260 -0.34 7.01 22.12
C ILE A 260 0.31 6.31 23.31
N PHE A 261 0.98 7.07 24.18
CA PHE A 261 1.74 6.54 25.31
C PHE A 261 0.94 5.57 26.21
N PRO A 262 -0.27 5.90 26.71
CA PRO A 262 -0.96 5.01 27.63
C PRO A 262 -1.34 3.67 27.00
N VAL A 263 -1.61 3.65 25.70
CA VAL A 263 -1.94 2.42 24.97
C VAL A 263 -0.70 1.57 24.80
N LEU A 264 0.42 2.15 24.34
CA LEU A 264 1.65 1.40 24.14
C LEU A 264 2.23 0.86 25.46
N LEU A 265 2.15 1.64 26.55
CA LEU A 265 2.63 1.20 27.86
C LEU A 265 1.88 -0.05 28.34
N LYS A 266 0.58 -0.13 28.12
CA LYS A 266 -0.22 -1.34 28.41
C LYS A 266 0.16 -2.53 27.53
N ARG A 267 0.76 -2.32 26.36
CA ARG A 267 1.15 -3.40 25.42
C ARG A 267 2.50 -4.03 25.75
N LEU A 268 3.26 -3.47 26.69
CA LEU A 268 4.43 -4.15 27.25
C LEU A 268 4.05 -5.41 28.05
N ASP A 269 2.81 -5.47 28.55
CA ASP A 269 2.21 -6.62 29.24
C ASP A 269 1.34 -7.49 28.31
N ASP A 270 1.51 -7.38 26.99
CA ASP A 270 0.74 -8.19 26.04
C ASP A 270 1.16 -9.66 26.10
N GLY A 271 0.23 -10.60 25.88
CA GLY A 271 0.53 -12.04 25.90
C GLY A 271 1.36 -12.55 24.70
N SER A 272 1.88 -11.66 23.86
CA SER A 272 2.65 -11.98 22.65
C SER A 272 3.94 -11.17 22.63
N ASP A 273 5.09 -11.82 22.60
CA ASP A 273 6.39 -11.15 22.62
C ASP A 273 6.59 -10.21 21.42
N ASP A 274 6.15 -10.60 20.23
CA ASP A 274 6.16 -9.71 19.05
C ASP A 274 5.42 -8.39 19.30
N VAL A 275 4.30 -8.42 20.03
CA VAL A 275 3.50 -7.24 20.37
C VAL A 275 4.21 -6.40 21.43
N ARG A 276 4.83 -7.04 22.41
CA ARG A 276 5.62 -6.37 23.47
C ARG A 276 6.82 -5.64 22.86
N VAL A 277 7.57 -6.31 21.97
CA VAL A 277 8.74 -5.75 21.30
C VAL A 277 8.37 -4.53 20.45
N ILE A 278 7.36 -4.65 19.59
CA ILE A 278 6.96 -3.51 18.73
C ILE A 278 6.37 -2.36 19.57
N ALA A 279 5.73 -2.64 20.71
CA ALA A 279 5.26 -1.61 21.63
C ALA A 279 6.40 -0.84 22.28
N LEU A 280 7.47 -1.52 22.68
CA LEU A 280 8.68 -0.90 23.22
C LEU A 280 9.40 -0.03 22.18
N GLU A 281 9.52 -0.52 20.94
CA GLU A 281 10.09 0.23 19.82
C GLU A 281 9.25 1.47 19.48
N ALA A 282 7.92 1.32 19.44
CA ALA A 282 6.98 2.42 19.26
C ALA A 282 7.08 3.47 20.39
N LEU A 283 7.18 3.04 21.65
CA LEU A 283 7.35 3.95 22.79
C LEU A 283 8.62 4.78 22.64
N THR A 284 9.72 4.12 22.31
CA THR A 284 11.02 4.77 22.15
C THR A 284 10.95 5.84 21.05
N GLU A 285 10.33 5.53 19.92
CA GLU A 285 10.26 6.49 18.82
C GLU A 285 9.31 7.66 19.11
N VAL A 286 8.19 7.41 19.80
CA VAL A 286 7.28 8.47 20.26
C VAL A 286 8.03 9.48 21.12
N PHE A 287 8.82 9.02 22.10
CA PHE A 287 9.61 9.92 22.96
C PHE A 287 10.77 10.60 22.23
N ARG A 288 11.41 9.93 21.26
CA ARG A 288 12.44 10.54 20.40
C ARG A 288 11.88 11.63 19.47
N GLY A 289 10.57 11.66 19.23
CA GLY A 289 9.90 12.65 18.38
C GLY A 289 9.31 13.85 19.13
N VAL A 290 9.43 13.88 20.46
CA VAL A 290 8.97 14.97 21.31
C VAL A 290 9.80 16.24 21.05
N SER A 291 9.16 17.41 21.00
CA SER A 291 9.87 18.66 20.76
C SER A 291 10.68 19.11 21.98
N GLU A 292 11.74 19.91 21.77
CA GLU A 292 12.50 20.53 22.89
C GLU A 292 11.62 21.40 23.81
N LYS A 293 10.45 21.83 23.33
CA LYS A 293 9.49 22.66 24.07
C LYS A 293 8.51 21.83 24.89
N TYR A 294 8.56 20.50 24.80
CA TYR A 294 7.68 19.64 25.57
C TYR A 294 7.92 19.83 27.06
N ASP A 295 6.88 20.23 27.77
CA ASP A 295 6.98 20.49 29.20
C ASP A 295 6.98 19.16 29.97
N VAL A 296 8.17 18.61 30.16
CA VAL A 296 8.41 17.40 30.96
C VAL A 296 7.95 17.59 32.41
N LYS A 297 7.99 18.82 32.94
CA LYS A 297 7.55 19.08 34.33
C LYS A 297 6.02 19.03 34.42
N PHE A 298 5.32 19.61 33.44
CA PHE A 298 3.87 19.50 33.33
C PHE A 298 3.44 18.03 33.12
N ASN A 299 4.18 17.29 32.30
CA ASN A 299 3.91 15.87 32.01
C ASN A 299 4.64 14.89 32.95
N ARG A 300 5.04 15.33 34.15
CA ARG A 300 5.82 14.49 35.09
C ARG A 300 5.14 13.15 35.38
N GLY A 301 3.82 13.13 35.55
CA GLY A 301 3.09 11.89 35.82
C GLY A 301 3.24 10.84 34.71
N LEU A 302 3.42 11.28 33.46
CA LEU A 302 3.66 10.40 32.31
C LEU A 302 5.05 9.76 32.41
N VAL A 303 6.06 10.57 32.76
CA VAL A 303 7.43 10.10 32.99
C VAL A 303 7.51 9.15 34.18
N ASP A 304 6.86 9.49 35.30
CA ASP A 304 6.82 8.64 36.49
C ASP A 304 6.15 7.29 36.17
N ALA A 305 5.07 7.29 35.39
CA ALA A 305 4.42 6.06 34.91
C ALA A 305 5.33 5.22 34.01
N LEU A 306 6.07 5.86 33.09
CA LEU A 306 7.03 5.17 32.23
C LEU A 306 8.09 4.44 33.06
N TYR A 307 8.77 5.15 33.97
CA TYR A 307 9.81 4.53 34.81
C TYR A 307 9.24 3.43 35.70
N THR A 308 8.09 3.67 36.33
CA THR A 308 7.47 2.69 37.23
C THR A 308 7.13 1.40 36.49
N THR A 309 6.63 1.50 35.26
CA THR A 309 6.29 0.33 34.45
C THR A 309 7.53 -0.34 33.86
N VAL A 310 8.46 0.43 33.27
CA VAL A 310 9.63 -0.13 32.57
C VAL A 310 10.58 -0.86 33.52
N VAL A 311 10.71 -0.39 34.77
CA VAL A 311 11.54 -1.06 35.79
C VAL A 311 11.12 -2.50 36.04
N ILE A 312 9.83 -2.85 35.88
CA ILE A 312 9.34 -4.22 36.05
C ILE A 312 9.98 -5.16 35.01
N TYR A 313 10.20 -4.66 33.79
CA TYR A 313 10.76 -5.43 32.68
C TYR A 313 12.30 -5.46 32.66
N LEU A 314 12.96 -4.81 33.62
CA LEU A 314 14.40 -4.99 33.83
C LEU A 314 14.73 -6.37 34.40
N ASP A 315 13.75 -7.07 34.98
CA ASP A 315 13.86 -8.44 35.47
C ASP A 315 13.00 -9.41 34.61
N ASP A 316 12.80 -9.08 33.32
CA ASP A 316 11.97 -9.91 32.43
C ASP A 316 12.56 -11.33 32.28
N PRO A 317 11.73 -12.39 32.27
CA PRO A 317 12.21 -13.75 32.06
C PRO A 317 12.70 -14.02 30.64
N ASP A 318 12.34 -13.18 29.65
CA ASP A 318 12.92 -13.23 28.31
C ASP A 318 14.13 -12.30 28.22
N ASP A 319 15.33 -12.91 28.20
CA ASP A 319 16.61 -12.20 28.09
C ASP A 319 16.67 -11.24 26.88
N GLN A 320 16.04 -11.58 25.75
CA GLN A 320 16.04 -10.72 24.56
C GLN A 320 15.18 -9.48 24.75
N PHE A 321 14.04 -9.63 25.43
CA PHE A 321 13.18 -8.51 25.76
C PHE A 321 13.83 -7.61 26.82
N GLN A 322 14.41 -8.21 27.86
CA GLN A 322 15.19 -7.51 28.89
C GLN A 322 16.32 -6.68 28.27
N GLU A 323 17.09 -7.25 27.34
CA GLU A 323 18.17 -6.54 26.64
C GLU A 323 17.66 -5.32 25.85
N LYS A 324 16.47 -5.42 25.24
CA LYS A 324 15.85 -4.28 24.53
C LYS A 324 15.35 -3.17 25.46
N VAL A 325 15.03 -3.49 26.71
CA VAL A 325 14.56 -2.53 27.71
C VAL A 325 15.71 -1.69 28.29
N LEU A 326 16.89 -2.28 28.43
CA LEU A 326 18.11 -1.67 28.99
C LEU A 326 18.68 -0.53 28.12
#